data_AF-W5T998-F1
#
_entry.id   AF-W5T998-F1
#
_cell.length_a   1.000
_cell.length_b   1.000
_cell.length_c   1.000
_cell.angle_alpha   90.00
_cell.angle_beta   90.00
_cell.angle_gamma   90.00
#
_symmetry.space_group_name_H-M   'P 1'
#
loop_
_entity.id
_entity.type
_entity.pdbx_description
1 polymer ?
#
loop_
_entity_poly.entity_id
_entity_poly.type
_entity_poly.pdbx_seq_one_letter_code
_entity_poly.pdbx_strand_id
1 'polypeptide(L)'
;MADVPVHGDDPFGPIRPSDAVDGWELAGDAGSWWLVKDFGSARGSVRPTTRTTCAWRIDDGDGRMVREVSARSVADARVAADEWIRGTAD
;
A
#
# COMPACT_ATOMS: atom_id res chain seq x y z
N MET A 1 -3.10 -31.63 -19.61
CA MET A 1 -2.88 -30.19 -19.37
C MET A 1 -2.66 -30.05 -17.88
N ALA A 2 -1.60 -29.35 -17.47
CA ALA A 2 -1.10 -29.34 -16.10
C ALA A 2 -2.11 -28.71 -15.13
N ASP A 3 -2.37 -29.44 -14.04
CA ASP A 3 -2.97 -28.95 -12.81
C ASP A 3 -2.00 -27.91 -12.21
N VAL A 4 -2.40 -26.64 -12.20
CA VAL A 4 -1.63 -25.59 -11.52
C VAL A 4 -1.89 -25.73 -10.02
N PRO A 5 -0.89 -26.05 -9.18
CA PRO A 5 -1.10 -26.05 -7.75
C PRO A 5 -1.36 -24.60 -7.33
N VAL A 6 -2.61 -24.32 -6.96
CA VAL A 6 -2.96 -23.09 -6.23
C VAL A 6 -2.12 -23.07 -4.96
N HIS A 7 -1.05 -22.27 -4.98
CA HIS A 7 -0.22 -22.07 -3.80
C HIS A 7 -1.10 -21.38 -2.76
N GLY A 8 -1.52 -22.15 -1.75
CA GLY A 8 -2.34 -21.69 -0.63
C GLY A 8 -1.60 -20.75 0.34
N ASP A 9 -0.51 -20.10 -0.11
CA ASP A 9 0.40 -19.29 0.71
C ASP A 9 0.59 -17.87 0.13
N ASP A 10 -0.08 -17.51 -0.97
CA ASP A 10 -0.02 -16.13 -1.47
C ASP A 10 -0.70 -15.18 -0.47
N PRO A 11 0.04 -14.18 0.07
CA PRO A 11 -0.49 -13.23 1.03
C PRO A 11 -1.66 -12.45 0.45
N PHE A 12 -2.56 -12.02 1.32
CA PHE A 12 -3.80 -11.39 0.91
C PHE A 12 -3.57 -10.10 0.12
N GLY A 13 -4.17 -10.03 -1.08
CA GLY A 13 -4.25 -8.82 -1.88
C GLY A 13 -3.23 -8.70 -3.02
N PRO A 14 -3.23 -7.54 -3.72
CA PRO A 14 -2.42 -7.34 -4.93
C PRO A 14 -0.97 -6.91 -4.65
N ILE A 15 -0.60 -6.66 -3.39
CA ILE A 15 0.72 -6.10 -3.03
C ILE A 15 1.79 -7.19 -3.05
N ARG A 16 2.97 -6.88 -3.61
CA ARG A 16 4.11 -7.80 -3.71
C ARG A 16 5.41 -7.14 -3.22
N PRO A 17 6.46 -7.89 -2.88
CA PRO A 17 7.72 -7.32 -2.40
C PRO A 17 8.39 -6.41 -3.43
N SER A 18 8.15 -6.67 -4.72
CA SER A 18 8.61 -5.83 -5.83
C SER A 18 7.98 -4.44 -5.87
N ASP A 19 6.90 -4.19 -5.12
CA ASP A 19 6.29 -2.86 -5.02
C ASP A 19 7.01 -1.94 -4.02
N ALA A 20 7.94 -2.45 -3.21
CA ALA A 20 8.75 -1.66 -2.28
C ALA A 20 9.86 -0.90 -3.03
N VAL A 21 9.48 0.20 -3.69
CA VAL A 21 10.37 1.10 -4.44
C VAL A 21 10.01 2.56 -4.16
N ASP A 22 10.85 3.50 -4.58
CA ASP A 22 10.62 4.95 -4.42
C ASP A 22 10.44 5.40 -2.95
N GLY A 23 11.16 4.73 -2.05
CA GLY A 23 11.09 4.97 -0.60
C GLY A 23 9.89 4.30 0.07
N TRP A 24 9.08 3.54 -0.66
CA TRP A 24 8.09 2.66 -0.06
C TRP A 24 8.76 1.39 0.44
N GLU A 25 8.45 1.01 1.67
CA GLU A 25 8.95 -0.19 2.31
C GLU A 25 7.85 -1.23 2.43
N LEU A 26 8.21 -2.49 2.21
CA LEU A 26 7.30 -3.60 2.45
C LEU A 26 7.16 -3.80 3.96
N ALA A 27 5.91 -3.84 4.42
CA ALA A 27 5.55 -4.22 5.77
C ALA A 27 4.49 -5.33 5.73
N GLY A 28 4.33 -5.99 6.86
CA GLY A 28 3.33 -7.03 7.05
C GLY A 28 3.90 -8.39 7.40
N ASP A 29 3.01 -9.36 7.39
CA ASP A 29 3.23 -10.71 7.88
C ASP A 29 2.71 -11.73 6.85
N ALA A 30 2.78 -13.02 7.19
CA ALA A 30 2.37 -14.11 6.30
C ALA A 30 0.91 -14.00 5.85
N GLY A 31 0.05 -13.26 6.57
CA GLY A 31 -1.36 -13.10 6.22
C GLY A 31 -1.62 -12.01 5.18
N SER A 32 -0.83 -10.94 5.19
CA SER A 32 -1.05 -9.78 4.33
C SER A 32 0.19 -8.89 4.27
N TRP A 33 0.51 -8.43 3.06
CA TRP A 33 1.52 -7.39 2.85
C TRP A 33 0.85 -6.03 2.65
N TRP A 34 1.54 -4.99 3.09
CA TRP A 34 1.22 -3.60 2.80
C TRP A 34 2.50 -2.81 2.60
N LEU A 35 2.37 -1.61 2.04
CA LEU A 35 3.49 -0.70 1.90
C LEU A 35 3.38 0.43 2.91
N VAL A 36 4.51 0.92 3.38
CA VAL A 36 4.60 2.11 4.22
C VAL A 36 5.66 3.05 3.68
N LYS A 37 5.48 4.36 3.91
CA LYS A 37 6.47 5.38 3.58
C LYS A 37 6.31 6.54 4.54
N ASP A 38 7.41 7.00 5.13
CA ASP A 38 7.41 8.20 5.96
C ASP A 38 7.60 9.45 5.09
N PHE A 39 6.75 10.45 5.31
CA PHE A 39 6.72 11.75 4.61
C PHE A 39 7.05 12.88 5.58
N GLY A 40 8.11 12.72 6.38
CA GLY A 40 8.47 13.65 7.44
C GLY A 40 7.51 13.53 8.63
N SER A 41 6.58 14.47 8.75
CA SER A 41 5.59 14.50 9.86
C SER A 41 4.33 13.69 9.57
N ALA A 42 4.23 13.03 8.42
CA ALA A 42 3.10 12.19 8.05
C ALA A 42 3.59 10.80 7.65
N ARG A 43 2.71 9.81 7.72
CA ARG A 43 3.00 8.44 7.31
C ARG A 43 1.98 7.97 6.29
N GLY A 44 2.46 7.49 5.14
CA GLY A 44 1.64 6.85 4.14
C GLY A 44 1.64 5.34 4.28
N SER A 45 0.51 4.72 3.96
CA SER A 45 0.42 3.27 3.80
C SER A 45 -0.43 2.89 2.59
N VAL A 46 -0.08 1.80 1.91
CA VAL A 46 -0.92 1.16 0.89
C VAL A 46 -1.29 -0.23 1.37
N ARG A 47 -2.58 -0.45 1.64
CA ARG A 47 -3.09 -1.70 2.23
C ARG A 47 -4.03 -2.42 1.27
N PRO A 48 -4.05 -3.76 1.26
CA PRO A 48 -5.00 -4.50 0.46
C PRO A 48 -6.39 -4.37 1.07
N THR A 49 -7.39 -4.07 0.23
CA THR A 49 -8.80 -4.00 0.65
C THR A 49 -9.57 -5.23 0.17
N THR A 50 -9.15 -5.81 -0.95
CA THR A 50 -9.62 -7.11 -1.44
C THR A 50 -8.45 -7.89 -2.05
N ARG A 51 -8.72 -9.07 -2.61
CA ARG A 51 -7.71 -9.85 -3.35
C ARG A 51 -7.13 -9.10 -4.56
N THR A 52 -7.85 -8.13 -5.12
CA THR A 52 -7.46 -7.44 -6.36
C THR A 52 -7.42 -5.91 -6.23
N THR A 53 -7.84 -5.35 -5.09
CA THR A 53 -7.85 -3.91 -4.85
C THR A 53 -7.08 -3.56 -3.59
N CYS A 54 -6.61 -2.31 -3.54
CA CYS A 54 -5.94 -1.74 -2.39
C CYS A 54 -6.54 -0.39 -2.06
N ALA A 55 -6.07 0.24 -0.99
CA ALA A 55 -6.30 1.63 -0.68
C ALA A 55 -4.99 2.24 -0.21
N TRP A 56 -4.76 3.51 -0.57
CA TRP A 56 -3.74 4.30 0.09
C TRP A 56 -4.36 5.10 1.21
N ARG A 57 -3.58 5.30 2.26
CA ARG A 57 -3.95 6.04 3.46
C ARG A 57 -2.80 6.93 3.88
N ILE A 58 -3.10 8.13 4.32
CA ILE A 58 -2.15 9.04 4.96
C ILE A 58 -2.63 9.32 6.38
N ASP A 59 -1.74 9.09 7.33
CA ASP A 59 -1.89 9.44 8.73
C ASP A 59 -0.96 10.63 9.06
N ASP A 60 -1.41 11.54 9.93
CA ASP A 60 -0.57 12.63 10.45
C ASP A 60 0.46 12.14 11.48
N GLY A 61 1.25 13.06 12.05
CA GLY A 61 2.31 12.76 13.00
C GLY A 61 1.83 12.22 14.35
N ASP A 62 0.56 12.42 14.67
CA ASP A 62 -0.14 11.85 15.81
C ASP A 62 -0.80 10.50 15.47
N GLY A 63 -0.65 10.03 14.23
CA GLY A 63 -1.23 8.79 13.72
C GLY A 63 -2.72 8.88 13.40
N ARG A 64 -3.28 10.10 13.27
CA ARG A 64 -4.69 10.25 12.88
C ARG A 64 -4.83 10.17 11.38
N MET A 65 -5.84 9.44 10.93
CA MET A 65 -6.15 9.31 9.51
C MET A 65 -6.58 10.66 8.94
N VAL A 66 -5.80 11.18 8.00
CA VAL A 66 -6.15 12.40 7.26
C VAL A 66 -6.92 12.05 6.00
N ARG A 67 -6.52 10.96 5.32
CA ARG A 67 -7.15 10.54 4.08
C ARG A 67 -6.98 9.05 3.83
N GLU A 68 -7.99 8.46 3.22
CA GLU A 68 -7.95 7.10 2.67
C GLU A 68 -8.72 7.06 1.34
N VAL A 69 -8.16 6.41 0.32
CA VAL A 69 -8.78 6.29 -1.00
C VAL A 69 -8.48 4.92 -1.61
N SER A 70 -9.54 4.26 -2.10
CA SER A 70 -9.45 2.99 -2.81
C SER A 70 -8.80 3.13 -4.18
N ALA A 71 -7.96 2.17 -4.53
CA ALA A 71 -7.25 2.07 -5.81
C ALA A 71 -7.32 0.64 -6.37
N ARG A 72 -7.26 0.54 -7.70
CA ARG A 72 -7.25 -0.76 -8.39
C ARG A 72 -5.84 -1.30 -8.62
N SER A 73 -4.81 -0.49 -8.40
CA SER A 73 -3.41 -0.84 -8.64
C SER A 73 -2.52 -0.29 -7.54
N VAL A 74 -1.54 -1.09 -7.11
CA VAL A 74 -0.59 -0.71 -6.04
C VAL A 74 0.31 0.45 -6.49
N ALA A 75 0.75 0.45 -7.74
CA ALA A 75 1.52 1.55 -8.31
C ALA A 75 0.73 2.88 -8.32
N ASP A 76 -0.54 2.83 -8.75
CA ASP A 76 -1.42 4.01 -8.78
C ASP A 76 -1.68 4.53 -7.36
N ALA A 77 -1.90 3.63 -6.40
CA ALA A 77 -2.07 3.98 -4.99
C ALA A 77 -0.85 4.70 -4.40
N ARG A 78 0.36 4.21 -4.69
CA ARG A 78 1.62 4.83 -4.24
C ARG A 78 1.79 6.23 -4.82
N VAL A 79 1.64 6.36 -6.14
CA VAL A 79 1.77 7.65 -6.84
C VAL A 79 0.72 8.63 -6.32
N ALA A 80 -0.54 8.22 -6.18
CA ALA A 80 -1.60 9.08 -5.66
C ALA A 80 -1.33 9.56 -4.22
N ALA A 81 -0.80 8.71 -3.35
CA ALA A 81 -0.40 9.09 -2.00
C ALA A 81 0.76 10.10 -2.00
N ASP A 82 1.79 9.84 -2.80
CA ASP A 82 2.94 10.74 -3.00
C ASP A 82 2.52 12.12 -3.54
N GLU A 83 1.63 12.16 -4.54
CA GLU A 83 1.16 13.41 -5.14
C GLU A 83 0.23 14.18 -4.18
N TRP A 84 -0.62 13.47 -3.43
CA TRP A 84 -1.49 14.11 -2.46
C TRP A 84 -0.69 14.81 -1.37
N ILE A 85 0.28 14.13 -0.75
CA ILE A 85 1.05 14.73 0.35
C ILE A 85 1.90 15.92 -0.13
N ARG A 86 2.49 15.83 -1.34
CA ARG A 86 3.22 16.95 -1.97
C ARG A 86 2.30 18.16 -2.20
N GLY A 87 1.06 17.93 -2.61
CA GLY A 87 0.07 19.00 -2.81
C GLY A 87 -0.50 19.59 -1.51
N THR A 88 -0.35 18.92 -0.36
CA THR A 88 -0.81 19.41 0.95
C THR A 88 0.28 20.07 1.79
N ALA A 89 1.54 19.97 1.38
CA ALA A 89 2.68 20.55 2.09
C ALA A 89 2.96 22.02 1.69
N ASP A 90 2.08 22.64 0.90
CA ASP A 90 2.09 24.06 0.49
C ASP A 90 1.25 24.92 1.45
#